data_AF-A0A653I690-F1
#
_entry.id   AF-A0A653I690-F1
#
_cell.length_a   1.000
_cell.length_b   1.000
_cell.length_c   1.000
_cell.angle_alpha   90.00
_cell.angle_beta   90.00
_cell.angle_gamma   90.00
#
_symmetry.space_group_name_H-M   'P 1'
#
loop_
_entity.id
_entity.type
_entity.pdbx_description
1 polymer ?
#
loop_
_entity_poly.entity_id
_entity_poly.type
_entity_poly.pdbx_seq_one_letter_code
_entity_poly.pdbx_strand_id
1 'polypeptide(L)'
;MKKSILAFFLLTLIGCVGYVVLNRGPDVAYEKMVQAKVTQYVQKQYGKAQIVEVRPAYSDTDESKERRHRIAVKLKAYKQDQYMLYRLKKNKVIELGLTETLPIPKQ
;
A
#
# COMPACT_ATOMS: atom_id res chain seq x y z
N MET A 1 10.08 -9.69 35.27
CA MET A 1 9.00 -9.58 34.27
C MET A 1 8.57 -8.14 33.92
N LYS A 2 8.99 -7.07 34.63
CA LYS A 2 8.55 -5.68 34.35
C LYS A 2 9.32 -4.94 33.23
N LYS A 3 10.52 -5.41 32.87
CA LYS A 3 11.41 -4.74 31.90
C LYS A 3 10.98 -4.94 30.44
N SER A 4 10.29 -6.04 30.12
CA SER A 4 9.87 -6.37 28.75
C SER A 4 8.69 -5.53 28.28
N ILE A 5 7.80 -5.10 29.18
CA ILE A 5 6.62 -4.29 28.84
C ILE A 5 7.03 -2.87 28.42
N LEU A 6 8.06 -2.31 29.07
CA LEU A 6 8.58 -0.98 28.76
C LEU A 6 9.26 -0.95 27.37
N ALA A 7 9.96 -2.04 27.01
CA ALA A 7 10.57 -2.19 25.69
C ALA A 7 9.52 -2.28 24.58
N PHE A 8 8.41 -2.99 24.82
CA PHE A 8 7.28 -3.05 23.89
C PHE A 8 6.63 -1.67 23.71
N PHE A 9 6.47 -0.90 24.79
CA PHE A 9 5.91 0.45 24.72
C PHE A 9 6.81 1.45 23.98
N LEU A 10 8.13 1.32 24.15
CA LEU A 10 9.10 2.17 23.46
C LEU A 10 9.17 1.85 21.95
N LEU A 11 9.04 0.58 21.58
CA LEU A 11 8.95 0.13 20.18
C LEU A 11 7.68 0.63 19.48
N THR A 12 6.52 0.59 20.14
CA THR A 12 5.30 1.19 19.58
C THR A 12 5.41 2.70 19.45
N LEU A 13 6.07 3.38 20.39
CA LEU A 13 6.27 4.83 20.32
C LEU A 13 7.20 5.22 19.16
N ILE A 14 8.29 4.48 18.93
CA ILE A 14 9.19 4.71 17.79
C ILE A 14 8.49 4.40 16.45
N GLY A 15 7.64 3.37 16.42
CA GLY A 15 6.78 3.06 15.26
C GLY A 15 5.79 4.19 14.93
N CYS A 16 5.27 4.88 15.95
CA CYS A 16 4.36 6.03 15.78
C CYS A 16 5.09 7.34 15.45
N VAL A 17 6.30 7.58 15.99
CA VAL A 17 7.04 8.83 15.75
C VAL A 17 7.72 8.85 14.37
N GLY A 18 8.14 7.68 13.86
CA GLY A 18 8.60 7.55 12.46
C GLY A 18 7.53 7.86 11.41
N TYR A 19 6.25 7.93 11.79
CA TYR A 19 5.11 8.22 10.92
C TYR A 19 4.96 9.71 10.56
N VAL A 20 5.55 10.63 11.33
CA VAL A 20 5.23 12.07 11.24
C VAL A 20 6.24 12.90 10.44
N VAL A 21 7.48 12.43 10.26
CA VAL A 21 8.62 13.30 9.87
C VAL A 21 8.91 13.37 8.34
N LEU A 22 8.30 12.54 7.49
CA LEU A 22 8.74 12.37 6.08
C LEU A 22 7.93 13.16 5.02
N ASN A 23 7.50 14.38 5.33
CA ASN A 23 6.47 15.08 4.54
C ASN A 23 6.99 16.23 3.63
N ARG A 24 7.89 15.94 2.67
CA ARG A 24 8.27 16.88 1.56
C ARG A 24 8.67 16.20 0.23
N GLY A 25 8.04 15.08 -0.13
CA GLY A 25 8.16 14.41 -1.45
C GLY A 25 6.79 14.00 -2.00
N PRO A 26 6.67 13.21 -3.11
CA PRO A 26 5.46 12.41 -3.34
C PRO A 26 5.11 11.79 -2.00
N ASP A 27 3.87 11.96 -1.52
CA ASP A 27 3.55 11.76 -0.10
C ASP A 27 3.75 10.29 0.26
N VAL A 28 5.00 9.95 0.63
CA VAL A 28 5.47 8.60 0.88
C VAL A 28 4.69 8.01 2.04
N ALA A 29 4.25 8.85 2.98
CA ALA A 29 3.37 8.44 4.08
C ALA A 29 1.99 8.03 3.55
N TYR A 30 1.41 8.81 2.63
CA TYR A 30 0.15 8.46 1.98
C TYR A 30 0.28 7.21 1.10
N GLU A 31 1.35 7.06 0.32
CA GLU A 31 1.60 5.86 -0.48
C GLU A 31 1.70 4.61 0.40
N LYS A 32 2.50 4.67 1.47
CA LYS A 32 2.63 3.58 2.45
C LYS A 32 1.29 3.28 3.13
N MET A 33 0.49 4.29 3.45
CA MET A 33 -0.84 4.11 4.02
C MET A 33 -1.78 3.40 3.02
N VAL A 34 -1.82 3.83 1.77
CA VAL A 34 -2.61 3.20 0.70
C VAL A 34 -2.16 1.75 0.52
N GLN A 35 -0.84 1.51 0.43
CA GLN A 35 -0.26 0.18 0.29
C GLN A 35 -0.65 -0.74 1.45
N ALA A 36 -0.55 -0.25 2.70
CA ALA A 36 -0.94 -1.02 3.87
C ALA A 36 -2.42 -1.39 3.86
N LYS A 37 -3.30 -0.43 3.54
CA LYS A 37 -4.76 -0.67 3.45
C LYS A 37 -5.14 -1.64 2.35
N VAL A 38 -4.54 -1.48 1.17
CA VAL A 38 -4.77 -2.39 0.03
C VAL A 38 -4.26 -3.79 0.38
N THR A 39 -3.06 -3.90 0.96
CA THR A 39 -2.50 -5.20 1.37
C THR A 39 -3.41 -5.89 2.38
N GLN A 40 -3.87 -5.16 3.41
CA GLN A 40 -4.78 -5.71 4.41
C GLN A 40 -6.13 -6.13 3.80
N TYR A 41 -6.69 -5.33 2.89
CA TYR A 41 -7.92 -5.66 2.16
C TYR A 41 -7.75 -6.95 1.35
N VAL A 42 -6.71 -7.04 0.53
CA VAL A 42 -6.45 -8.21 -0.31
C VAL A 42 -6.14 -9.45 0.54
N GLN A 43 -5.38 -9.30 1.64
CA GLN A 43 -5.14 -10.40 2.58
C GLN A 43 -6.43 -10.92 3.20
N LYS A 44 -7.36 -10.04 3.55
CA LYS A 44 -8.67 -10.42 4.10
C LYS A 44 -9.55 -11.10 3.04
N GLN A 45 -9.50 -10.61 1.80
CA GLN A 45 -10.37 -11.08 0.72
C GLN A 45 -9.89 -12.41 0.10
N TYR A 46 -8.59 -12.57 -0.15
CA TYR A 46 -8.03 -13.70 -0.89
C TYR A 46 -7.08 -14.57 -0.06
N GLY A 47 -6.65 -14.09 1.11
CA GLY A 47 -5.65 -14.76 1.94
C GLY A 47 -4.22 -14.35 1.58
N LYS A 48 -3.38 -14.22 2.61
CA LYS A 48 -1.97 -13.79 2.46
C LYS A 48 -1.15 -14.68 1.52
N ALA A 49 -1.43 -15.98 1.48
CA ALA A 49 -0.72 -16.93 0.63
C ALA A 49 -0.96 -16.75 -0.88
N GLN A 50 -2.00 -15.99 -1.25
CA GLN A 50 -2.34 -15.72 -2.66
C GLN A 50 -1.62 -14.49 -3.21
N ILE A 51 -1.08 -13.62 -2.36
CA ILE A 51 -0.36 -12.41 -2.78
C ILE A 51 1.05 -12.81 -3.23
N VAL A 52 1.35 -12.59 -4.50
CA VAL A 52 2.69 -12.79 -5.07
C VAL A 52 3.50 -11.51 -4.90
N GLU A 53 2.89 -10.37 -5.18
CA GLU A 53 3.60 -9.11 -5.27
C GLU A 53 2.68 -7.91 -5.06
N VAL A 54 3.19 -6.85 -4.44
CA VAL A 54 2.50 -5.57 -4.25
C VAL A 54 3.45 -4.45 -4.66
N ARG A 55 3.03 -3.61 -5.60
CA ARG A 55 3.84 -2.49 -6.10
C ARG A 55 3.03 -1.19 -6.14
N PRO A 56 3.68 -0.03 -5.92
CA PRO A 56 3.05 1.25 -6.22
C PRO A 56 2.84 1.40 -7.72
N ALA A 57 1.70 1.96 -8.10
CA ALA A 57 1.30 2.22 -9.48
C ALA A 57 0.89 3.70 -9.61
N TYR A 58 1.79 4.59 -9.20
CA TYR A 58 1.53 6.03 -9.18
C TYR A 58 1.19 6.56 -10.58
N SER A 59 0.15 7.38 -10.68
CA SER A 59 -0.25 8.08 -11.91
C SER A 59 -0.03 9.57 -11.71
N ASP A 60 0.81 10.18 -12.54
CA ASP A 60 1.05 11.63 -12.54
C ASP A 60 0.00 12.43 -13.32
N THR A 61 -0.72 11.77 -14.22
CA THR A 61 -1.79 12.35 -15.04
C THR A 61 -3.10 12.61 -14.31
N ASP A 62 -3.30 12.03 -13.11
CA ASP A 62 -4.54 12.22 -12.35
C ASP A 62 -4.52 13.50 -11.50
N GLU A 63 -5.62 14.25 -11.54
CA GLU A 63 -5.75 15.52 -10.80
C GLU A 63 -5.72 15.33 -9.27
N SER A 64 -6.44 14.32 -8.76
CA SER A 64 -6.61 14.15 -7.33
C SER A 64 -5.56 13.21 -6.72
N LYS A 65 -5.06 13.59 -5.53
CA LYS A 65 -4.09 12.79 -4.76
C LYS A 65 -4.55 11.34 -4.59
N GLU A 66 -5.82 11.10 -4.27
CA GLU A 66 -6.37 9.74 -4.13
C GLU A 66 -6.28 8.92 -5.43
N ARG A 67 -6.48 9.58 -6.58
CA ARG A 67 -6.43 8.92 -7.89
C ARG A 67 -5.00 8.62 -8.34
N ARG A 68 -4.06 9.51 -8.00
CA ARG A 68 -2.63 9.35 -8.28
C ARG A 68 -2.02 8.15 -7.57
N HIS A 69 -2.40 7.90 -6.32
CA HIS A 69 -1.81 6.81 -5.51
C HIS A 69 -2.60 5.52 -5.68
N ARG A 70 -2.20 4.73 -6.68
CA ARG A 70 -2.74 3.40 -6.94
C ARG A 70 -1.73 2.34 -6.52
N ILE A 71 -2.23 1.16 -6.21
CA ILE A 71 -1.43 0.00 -5.81
C ILE A 71 -1.77 -1.15 -6.73
N ALA A 72 -0.76 -1.74 -7.34
CA ALA A 72 -0.86 -2.94 -8.13
C ALA A 72 -0.60 -4.16 -7.24
N VAL A 73 -1.48 -5.14 -7.30
CA VAL A 73 -1.32 -6.40 -6.58
C VAL A 73 -1.40 -7.57 -7.55
N LYS A 74 -0.37 -8.41 -7.51
CA LYS A 74 -0.31 -9.66 -8.25
C LYS A 74 -0.76 -10.79 -7.34
N LEU A 75 -1.73 -11.57 -7.81
CA LEU A 75 -2.21 -12.76 -7.14
C LEU A 75 -1.77 -14.01 -7.89
N LYS A 76 -1.63 -15.14 -7.18
CA LYS A 76 -1.28 -16.43 -7.79
C LYS A 76 -2.30 -16.92 -8.81
N ALA A 77 -3.56 -16.50 -8.66
CA ALA A 77 -4.64 -16.85 -9.58
C ALA A 77 -4.57 -16.09 -10.92
N TYR A 78 -3.75 -15.03 -11.01
CA TYR A 78 -3.62 -14.23 -12.23
C TYR A 78 -2.45 -14.71 -13.08
N LYS A 79 -2.48 -14.37 -14.38
CA LYS A 79 -1.37 -14.64 -15.29
C LYS A 79 -0.11 -13.91 -14.81
N GLN A 80 1.05 -14.39 -15.25
CA GLN A 80 2.35 -13.93 -14.77
C GLN A 80 2.57 -12.41 -14.95
N ASP A 81 1.93 -11.77 -15.94
CA ASP A 81 2.08 -10.35 -16.19
C ASP A 81 0.87 -9.50 -15.75
N GLN A 82 -0.10 -10.11 -15.08
CA GLN A 82 -1.35 -9.45 -14.69
C GLN A 82 -1.35 -8.97 -13.23
N TYR A 83 -1.77 -7.73 -13.05
CA TYR A 83 -1.93 -7.08 -11.76
C TYR A 83 -3.36 -6.56 -11.61
N MET A 84 -3.96 -6.73 -10.44
CA MET A 84 -5.17 -6.01 -10.08
C MET A 84 -4.79 -4.65 -9.50
N LEU A 85 -5.37 -3.59 -10.04
CA LEU A 85 -5.17 -2.23 -9.54
C LEU A 85 -6.19 -1.91 -8.45
N TYR A 86 -5.69 -1.31 -7.38
CA TYR A 86 -6.47 -0.80 -6.25
C TYR A 86 -6.13 0.67 -6.00
N ARG A 87 -7.08 1.38 -5.41
CA ARG A 87 -6.84 2.73 -4.84
C ARG A 87 -7.71 2.97 -3.63
N LEU A 88 -7.45 4.05 -2.91
CA LEU A 88 -8.39 4.57 -1.94
C LEU A 88 -9.39 5.53 -2.59
N LYS A 89 -10.66 5.43 -2.21
CA LYS A 89 -11.70 6.43 -2.48
C LYS A 89 -12.47 6.67 -1.21
N LYS A 90 -12.47 7.91 -0.70
CA LYS A 90 -13.14 8.24 0.59
C LYS A 90 -12.71 7.26 1.70
N ASN A 91 -11.41 7.01 1.81
CA ASN A 91 -10.81 6.11 2.80
C ASN A 91 -11.16 4.60 2.68
N LYS A 92 -11.85 4.18 1.60
CA LYS A 92 -12.16 2.77 1.31
C LYS A 92 -11.31 2.26 0.15
N VAL A 93 -10.85 1.02 0.22
CA VAL A 93 -10.17 0.35 -0.90
C VAL A 93 -11.19 0.03 -1.98
N ILE A 94 -10.88 0.38 -3.22
CA ILE A 94 -11.68 0.03 -4.39
C ILE A 94 -10.81 -0.63 -5.46
N GLU A 95 -11.42 -1.57 -6.17
CA GLU A 95 -10.84 -2.27 -7.32
C GLU A 95 -11.04 -1.43 -8.58
N LEU A 96 -9.98 -1.28 -9.38
CA LEU A 96 -9.99 -0.54 -10.64
C LEU A 96 -10.05 -1.47 -11.86
N GLY A 97 -9.55 -2.69 -11.72
CA GLY A 97 -9.48 -3.68 -12.80
C GLY A 97 -8.08 -4.27 -12.97
N LEU A 98 -7.99 -5.27 -13.85
CA LEU A 98 -6.74 -5.91 -14.22
C LEU A 98 -5.96 -5.05 -15.21
N THR A 99 -4.64 -5.03 -15.07
CA THR A 99 -3.70 -4.40 -16.00
C THR A 99 -2.51 -5.31 -16.21
N GLU A 100 -1.96 -5.27 -17.42
CA GLU A 100 -0.68 -5.91 -17.76
C GLU A 100 0.47 -4.89 -17.77
N THR A 101 0.13 -3.60 -17.83
CA THR A 101 1.07 -2.49 -17.83
C THR A 101 1.01 -1.75 -16.50
N LEU A 102 2.15 -1.69 -15.81
CA LEU A 102 2.33 -0.84 -14.64
C LEU A 102 3.07 0.44 -15.05
N PRO A 103 2.65 1.62 -14.57
CA PRO A 103 3.45 2.81 -14.71
C PRO A 103 4.80 2.59 -14.00
N ILE A 104 5.89 2.99 -14.65
CA ILE A 104 7.25 2.77 -14.18
C ILE A 104 7.39 3.45 -12.80
N PRO A 105 7.79 2.72 -11.74
CA PRO A 105 8.00 3.32 -10.43
C PRO A 105 9.10 4.39 -10.55
N LYS A 106 8.84 5.62 -10.07
CA LYS A 106 9.88 6.63 -9.93
C LYS A 106 10.92 6.08 -8.93
N GLN A 107 12.15 5.88 -9.42
CA GLN A 107 13.33 5.62 -8.59
C GLN A 107 13.69 6.87 -7.78
#